data_AF-A0A2S2PHV7-F1
#
_entry.id   AF-A0A2S2PHV7-F1
#
_cell.length_a   1.000
_cell.length_b   1.000
_cell.length_c   1.000
_cell.angle_alpha   90.00
_cell.angle_beta   90.00
_cell.angle_gamma   90.00
#
_symmetry.space_group_name_H-M   'P 1'
#
loop_
_entity.id
_entity.type
_entity.pdbx_description
1 polymer ?
#
loop_
_entity_poly.entity_id
_entity_poly.type
_entity_poly.pdbx_seq_one_letter_code
_entity_poly.pdbx_strand_id
1 'polypeptide(L)'
;MNRERILLLTPFFLSDNEYIGDVKTIDAMDTISSTASKLLKTLPSYKTTNYCTNYICPEFSIDPHSYEVIKLIAFDGHINIQESMDTFLEREEINCDNCDSKRYITVSVMTHILVELVSLPRDFHSSTSATNIDQIHQNYAKETIMTLDDIPKTLNLKNQIYYLRGVVVFEGGHRTGLRVSSGHYKGFAFRSNDHWELYDDLKENVKPA
;
A
#
# COMPACT_ATOMS: atom_id res chain seq x y z
N MET A 1 30.88 25.65 -6.46
CA MET A 1 30.46 24.62 -5.47
C MET A 1 29.01 24.17 -5.59
N ASN A 2 27.96 24.93 -5.22
CA ASN A 2 26.57 24.42 -5.32
C ASN A 2 26.03 24.36 -6.76
N ARG A 3 26.39 25.32 -7.62
CA ARG A 3 25.92 25.37 -9.02
C ARG A 3 26.49 24.24 -9.88
N GLU A 4 27.74 23.84 -9.65
CA GLU A 4 28.38 22.72 -10.33
C GLU A 4 27.80 21.37 -9.91
N ARG A 5 27.45 21.20 -8.63
CA ARG A 5 26.76 19.99 -8.15
C ARG A 5 25.37 19.85 -8.78
N ILE A 6 24.62 20.94 -8.90
CA ILE A 6 23.31 20.93 -9.56
C ILE A 6 23.48 20.55 -11.04
N LEU A 7 24.43 21.15 -11.75
CA LEU A 7 24.69 20.84 -13.17
C LEU A 7 25.15 19.40 -13.40
N LEU A 8 25.90 18.81 -12.47
CA LEU A 8 26.34 17.41 -12.55
C LEU A 8 25.22 16.40 -12.23
N LEU A 9 24.24 16.80 -11.42
CA LEU A 9 23.08 15.96 -11.08
C LEU A 9 21.92 16.14 -12.07
N THR A 10 21.89 17.23 -12.83
CA THR A 10 20.84 17.54 -13.81
C THR A 10 20.62 16.42 -14.85
N PRO A 11 21.65 15.76 -15.41
CA PRO A 11 21.46 14.62 -16.32
C PRO A 11 20.79 13.40 -15.68
N PHE A 12 20.98 13.20 -14.36
CA PHE A 12 20.38 12.08 -13.62
C PHE A 12 18.89 12.28 -13.33
N PHE A 13 18.43 13.53 -13.26
CA PHE A 13 17.02 13.87 -13.05
C PHE A 13 16.26 14.12 -14.36
N LEU A 14 16.96 14.29 -15.48
CA LEU A 14 16.38 14.54 -16.80
C LEU A 14 16.40 13.32 -17.73
N SER A 15 17.04 12.21 -17.33
CA SER A 15 16.96 10.96 -18.10
C SER A 15 15.76 10.14 -17.64
N ASP A 16 14.83 9.86 -18.55
CA ASP A 16 13.71 8.90 -18.37
C ASP A 16 14.17 7.44 -18.20
N ASN A 17 15.48 7.20 -17.99
CA ASN A 17 16.04 5.88 -17.83
C ASN A 17 15.97 5.46 -16.36
N GLU A 18 14.98 4.62 -16.06
CA GLU A 18 14.69 4.01 -14.74
C GLU A 18 15.84 3.15 -14.17
N TYR A 19 16.94 2.93 -14.90
CA TYR A 19 18.00 1.99 -14.53
C TYR A 19 19.41 2.59 -14.69
N ILE A 20 20.24 2.44 -13.65
CA ILE A 20 21.67 2.74 -13.67
C ILE A 20 22.42 1.44 -13.33
N GLY A 21 23.07 0.82 -14.32
CA GLY A 21 23.84 -0.42 -14.12
C GLY A 21 23.00 -1.58 -13.57
N ASP A 22 21.85 -1.84 -14.17
CA ASP A 22 20.83 -2.81 -13.73
C ASP A 22 20.15 -2.51 -12.36
N VAL A 23 20.49 -1.38 -11.72
CA VAL A 23 19.82 -0.92 -10.51
C VAL A 23 18.69 0.03 -10.87
N LYS A 24 17.45 -0.35 -10.52
CA LYS A 24 16.28 0.53 -10.67
C LYS A 24 16.36 1.68 -9.68
N THR A 25 16.38 2.92 -10.17
CA THR A 25 16.37 4.11 -9.30
C THR A 25 14.95 4.41 -8.87
N ILE A 26 14.75 4.57 -7.56
CA ILE A 26 13.47 4.95 -6.98
C ILE A 26 13.69 6.29 -6.30
N ASP A 27 12.79 7.25 -6.54
CA ASP A 27 12.85 8.56 -5.89
C ASP A 27 12.80 8.37 -4.37
N ALA A 28 13.75 8.98 -3.64
CA ALA A 28 13.79 8.91 -2.19
C ALA A 28 12.65 9.72 -1.51
N MET A 29 11.94 10.54 -2.28
CA MET A 29 10.71 11.23 -1.85
C MET A 29 9.46 10.37 -2.05
N ASP A 30 9.60 9.19 -2.65
CA ASP A 30 8.48 8.30 -2.91
C ASP A 30 8.11 7.48 -1.68
N THR A 31 6.86 7.03 -1.64
CA THR A 31 6.33 6.26 -0.51
C THR A 31 6.69 4.79 -0.69
N ILE A 32 6.68 4.00 0.40
CA ILE A 32 6.91 2.55 0.28
C ILE A 32 5.88 1.90 -0.65
N SER A 33 4.65 2.40 -0.66
CA SER A 33 3.62 1.91 -1.59
C SER A 33 3.94 2.23 -3.04
N SER A 34 4.42 3.44 -3.34
CA SER A 34 4.84 3.80 -4.70
C SER A 34 6.05 2.97 -5.15
N THR A 35 7.02 2.77 -4.24
CA THR A 35 8.17 1.88 -4.42
C THR A 35 7.70 0.45 -4.76
N ALA A 36 6.76 -0.09 -3.97
CA ALA A 36 6.19 -1.41 -4.18
C ALA A 36 5.47 -1.53 -5.54
N SER A 37 4.63 -0.56 -5.90
CA SER A 37 3.97 -0.55 -7.21
C SER A 37 4.93 -0.51 -8.40
N LYS A 38 6.09 0.12 -8.24
CA LYS A 38 7.14 0.16 -9.28
C LYS A 38 7.98 -1.10 -9.35
N LEU A 39 8.26 -1.75 -8.21
CA LEU A 39 9.13 -2.93 -8.11
C LEU A 39 8.39 -4.25 -8.31
N LEU A 40 7.14 -4.33 -7.85
CA LEU A 40 6.36 -5.56 -7.76
C LEU A 40 5.24 -5.62 -8.79
N LYS A 41 5.35 -4.85 -9.88
CA LYS A 41 4.35 -4.81 -10.96
C LYS A 41 4.02 -6.19 -11.56
N THR A 42 4.99 -7.11 -11.55
CA THR A 42 4.83 -8.50 -12.03
C THR A 42 4.36 -9.47 -10.93
N LEU A 43 4.30 -9.00 -9.69
CA LEU A 43 3.95 -9.70 -8.47
C LEU A 43 2.88 -8.89 -7.74
N PRO A 44 1.64 -8.84 -8.24
CA PRO A 44 0.57 -8.08 -7.58
C PRO A 44 0.14 -8.75 -6.28
N SER A 45 -0.42 -7.95 -5.37
CA SER A 45 -1.07 -8.41 -4.13
C SER A 45 -2.49 -8.89 -4.39
N TYR A 46 -3.20 -8.25 -5.31
CA TYR A 46 -4.58 -8.63 -5.67
C TYR A 46 -4.91 -8.28 -7.11
N LYS A 47 -5.99 -8.89 -7.60
CA LYS A 47 -6.63 -8.53 -8.86
C LYS A 47 -8.10 -8.20 -8.64
N THR A 48 -8.58 -7.16 -9.31
CA THR A 48 -10.01 -6.82 -9.36
C THR A 48 -10.58 -7.22 -10.70
N THR A 49 -11.77 -7.81 -10.68
CA THR A 49 -12.55 -8.08 -11.89
C THR A 49 -13.85 -7.33 -11.78
N ASN A 50 -14.13 -6.48 -12.77
CA ASN A 50 -15.34 -5.66 -12.84
C ASN A 50 -16.09 -5.99 -14.14
N TYR A 51 -17.16 -6.77 -14.03
CA TYR A 51 -17.93 -7.21 -15.18
C TYR A 51 -19.41 -6.83 -15.06
N CYS A 52 -20.00 -6.47 -16.20
CA CYS A 52 -21.45 -6.24 -16.28
C CYS A 52 -22.18 -7.59 -16.33
N THR A 53 -23.35 -7.66 -15.69
CA THR A 53 -24.25 -8.82 -15.78
C THR A 53 -24.86 -8.99 -17.17
N ASN A 54 -24.86 -7.91 -17.97
CA ASN A 54 -25.29 -7.93 -19.36
C ASN A 54 -24.11 -8.19 -20.30
N TYR A 55 -24.10 -9.37 -20.93
CA TYR A 55 -23.04 -9.84 -21.83
C TYR A 55 -22.98 -9.11 -23.18
N ILE A 56 -24.02 -8.36 -23.55
CA ILE A 56 -24.00 -7.49 -24.74
C ILE A 56 -23.64 -6.04 -24.39
N CYS A 57 -23.31 -5.73 -23.14
CA CYS A 57 -22.85 -4.41 -22.74
C CYS A 57 -21.53 -4.07 -23.48
N PRO A 58 -21.39 -2.87 -24.08
CA PRO A 58 -20.16 -2.46 -24.74
C PRO A 58 -18.92 -2.46 -23.82
N GLU A 59 -19.13 -2.30 -22.52
CA GLU A 59 -18.09 -2.34 -21.48
C GLU A 59 -18.06 -3.65 -20.69
N PHE A 60 -18.52 -4.73 -21.32
CA PHE A 60 -18.29 -6.06 -20.78
C PHE A 60 -16.79 -6.38 -20.92
N SER A 61 -16.02 -6.08 -19.87
CA SER A 61 -14.65 -6.56 -19.69
C SER A 61 -14.63 -7.50 -18.50
N ILE A 62 -13.98 -8.65 -18.66
CA ILE A 62 -13.67 -9.57 -17.56
C ILE A 62 -12.17 -9.44 -17.20
N ASP A 63 -11.43 -8.55 -17.87
CA ASP A 63 -9.98 -8.48 -17.72
C ASP A 63 -9.62 -8.02 -16.31
N PRO A 64 -8.94 -8.89 -15.52
CA PRO A 64 -8.63 -8.53 -14.16
C PRO A 64 -7.53 -7.47 -14.13
N HIS A 65 -7.75 -6.40 -13.38
CA HIS A 65 -6.76 -5.37 -13.13
C HIS A 65 -5.91 -5.76 -11.93
N SER A 66 -4.58 -5.62 -12.04
CA SER A 66 -3.64 -6.06 -11.01
C SER A 66 -3.14 -4.87 -10.19
N TYR A 67 -2.95 -5.09 -8.89
CA TYR A 67 -2.53 -4.05 -7.94
C TYR A 67 -1.54 -4.61 -6.94
N GLU A 68 -0.48 -3.86 -6.64
CA GLU A 68 0.63 -4.30 -5.79
C GLU A 68 0.38 -4.03 -4.31
N VAL A 69 -0.46 -3.06 -3.95
CA VAL A 69 -0.67 -2.63 -2.55
C VAL A 69 -2.16 -2.51 -2.25
N ILE A 70 -2.59 -3.14 -1.15
CA ILE A 70 -3.92 -2.99 -0.57
C ILE A 70 -3.86 -1.84 0.43
N LYS A 71 -4.74 -0.86 0.30
CA LYS A 71 -4.82 0.27 1.25
C LYS A 71 -5.99 0.05 2.18
N LEU A 72 -5.74 0.03 3.49
CA LEU A 72 -6.77 -0.05 4.51
C LEU A 72 -6.79 1.25 5.32
N ILE A 73 -8.00 1.69 5.68
CA ILE A 73 -8.20 2.92 6.45
C ILE A 73 -8.18 2.60 7.94
N ALA A 74 -7.32 3.30 8.69
CA ALA A 74 -7.40 3.36 10.13
C ALA A 74 -8.08 4.67 10.54
N PHE A 75 -9.15 4.62 11.33
CA PHE A 75 -9.83 5.83 11.79
C PHE A 75 -9.26 6.29 13.13
N ASP A 76 -8.79 7.53 13.20
CA ASP A 76 -8.04 8.09 14.33
C ASP A 76 -6.87 7.18 14.77
N GLY A 77 -6.24 6.49 13.83
CA GLY A 77 -5.15 5.56 14.07
C GLY A 77 -5.58 4.17 14.53
N HIS A 78 -6.88 3.90 14.66
CA HIS A 78 -7.39 2.59 15.06
C HIS A 78 -7.91 1.79 13.87
N ILE A 79 -7.58 0.50 13.84
CA ILE A 79 -8.03 -0.42 12.79
C ILE A 79 -8.10 -1.85 13.30
N ASN A 80 -9.12 -2.59 12.86
CA ASN A 80 -9.13 -4.05 12.88
C ASN A 80 -8.74 -4.56 11.48
N ILE A 81 -7.52 -5.07 11.33
CA ILE A 81 -6.97 -5.45 10.02
C ILE A 81 -7.76 -6.59 9.38
N GLN A 82 -8.17 -7.60 10.15
CA GLN A 82 -8.93 -8.74 9.63
C GLN A 82 -10.31 -8.28 9.13
N GLU A 83 -11.05 -7.53 9.94
CA GLU A 83 -12.38 -7.02 9.55
C GLU A 83 -12.31 -6.07 8.35
N SER A 84 -11.29 -5.21 8.30
CA SER A 84 -11.06 -4.29 7.18
C SER A 84 -10.72 -5.06 5.89
N MET A 85 -9.93 -6.13 6.01
CA MET A 85 -9.64 -7.02 4.89
C MET A 85 -10.88 -7.80 4.44
N ASP A 86 -11.69 -8.29 5.36
CA ASP A 86 -12.93 -9.00 5.04
C ASP A 86 -13.86 -8.08 4.24
N THR A 87 -14.04 -6.85 4.70
CA THR A 87 -14.81 -5.79 4.02
C THR A 87 -14.25 -5.49 2.63
N PHE A 88 -12.93 -5.32 2.51
CA PHE A 88 -12.26 -5.08 1.22
C PHE A 88 -12.46 -6.22 0.21
N LEU A 89 -12.65 -7.45 0.69
CA LEU A 89 -12.80 -8.65 -0.13
C LEU A 89 -14.25 -8.97 -0.49
N GLU A 90 -15.22 -8.27 0.11
CA GLU A 90 -16.63 -8.37 -0.22
C GLU A 90 -16.87 -8.00 -1.69
N ARG A 91 -17.86 -8.65 -2.30
CA ARG A 91 -18.26 -8.33 -3.67
C ARG A 91 -19.09 -7.06 -3.64
N GLU A 92 -18.65 -6.05 -4.38
CA GLU A 92 -19.44 -4.83 -4.59
C GLU A 92 -20.39 -5.02 -5.77
N GLU A 93 -21.60 -4.48 -5.64
CA GLU A 93 -22.59 -4.39 -6.70
C GLU A 93 -22.89 -2.92 -6.99
N ILE A 94 -22.64 -2.50 -8.23
CA ILE A 94 -22.93 -1.15 -8.70
C ILE A 94 -23.85 -1.20 -9.92
N ASN A 95 -24.45 -0.07 -10.29
CA ASN A 95 -25.18 0.04 -11.54
C ASN A 95 -24.18 0.25 -12.69
N CYS A 96 -24.47 -0.32 -13.87
CA CYS A 96 -23.66 -0.08 -15.04
C CYS A 96 -24.02 1.28 -15.66
N ASP A 97 -23.04 2.12 -15.95
CA ASP A 97 -23.29 3.45 -16.55
C ASP A 97 -23.81 3.33 -18.00
N ASN A 98 -23.44 2.25 -18.69
CA ASN A 98 -23.78 2.05 -20.11
C ASN A 98 -25.03 1.19 -20.34
N CYS A 99 -25.60 0.57 -19.30
CA CYS A 99 -26.85 -0.18 -19.40
C CYS A 99 -27.52 -0.31 -18.03
N ASP A 100 -28.84 -0.43 -17.95
CA ASP A 100 -29.58 -0.53 -16.67
C ASP A 100 -29.36 -1.84 -15.89
N SER A 101 -28.30 -2.60 -16.22
CA SER A 101 -27.91 -3.84 -15.56
C SER A 101 -26.92 -3.60 -14.42
N LYS A 102 -26.72 -4.61 -13.58
CA LYS A 102 -25.76 -4.57 -12.48
C LYS A 102 -24.34 -4.87 -12.96
N ARG A 103 -23.34 -4.29 -12.31
CA ARG A 103 -21.94 -4.71 -12.40
C ARG A 103 -21.50 -5.30 -11.07
N TYR A 104 -20.67 -6.33 -11.16
CA TYR A 104 -20.05 -6.94 -10.01
C TYR A 104 -18.56 -6.65 -10.01
N ILE A 105 -18.07 -6.12 -8.90
CA ILE A 105 -16.65 -5.94 -8.64
C ILE A 105 -16.25 -7.01 -7.63
N THR A 106 -15.28 -7.82 -8.02
CA THR A 106 -14.76 -8.91 -7.18
C THR A 106 -13.26 -8.77 -7.01
N VAL A 107 -12.77 -9.05 -5.81
CA VAL A 107 -11.35 -9.02 -5.49
C VAL A 107 -10.82 -10.44 -5.30
N SER A 108 -9.68 -10.74 -5.92
CA SER A 108 -8.93 -11.98 -5.73
C SER A 108 -7.54 -11.67 -5.19
N VAL A 109 -7.19 -12.22 -4.03
CA VAL A 109 -5.86 -12.07 -3.43
C VAL A 109 -4.87 -13.02 -4.10
N MET A 110 -3.61 -12.60 -4.17
CA MET A 110 -2.50 -13.34 -4.79
C MET A 110 -1.65 -14.04 -3.72
N THR A 111 -0.54 -14.66 -4.11
CA THR A 111 0.31 -15.47 -3.23
C THR A 111 0.99 -14.69 -2.10
N HIS A 112 1.14 -13.38 -2.27
CA HIS A 112 1.67 -12.47 -1.27
C HIS A 112 0.78 -11.23 -1.29
N ILE A 113 0.74 -10.52 -0.16
CA ILE A 113 -0.01 -9.29 -0.02
C ILE A 113 0.85 -8.24 0.68
N LEU A 114 0.74 -7.01 0.19
CA LEU A 114 1.26 -5.82 0.83
C LEU A 114 0.08 -4.97 1.25
N VAL A 115 0.08 -4.57 2.51
CA VAL A 115 -1.00 -3.79 3.11
C VAL A 115 -0.41 -2.48 3.62
N GLU A 116 -0.92 -1.36 3.11
CA GLU A 116 -0.65 -0.02 3.62
C GLU A 116 -1.78 0.40 4.54
N LEU A 117 -1.44 0.86 5.74
CA LEU A 117 -2.38 1.45 6.69
C LEU A 117 -2.38 2.97 6.53
N VAL A 118 -3.54 3.54 6.19
CA VAL A 118 -3.73 4.97 6.00
C VAL A 118 -4.61 5.50 7.14
N SER A 119 -4.01 6.23 8.08
CA SER A 119 -4.77 6.77 9.22
C SER A 119 -5.46 8.09 8.87
N LEU A 120 -6.80 8.11 8.90
CA LEU A 120 -7.62 9.28 8.63
C LEU A 120 -8.39 9.74 9.88
N PRO A 121 -8.74 11.02 10.02
CA PRO A 121 -9.66 11.47 11.05
C PRO A 121 -11.04 10.81 10.87
N ARG A 122 -11.70 10.43 11.97
CA ARG A 122 -13.03 9.79 11.94
C ARG A 122 -14.12 10.64 11.28
N ASP A 123 -13.97 11.96 11.26
CA ASP A 123 -14.90 12.86 10.56
C ASP A 123 -14.96 12.59 9.03
N PHE A 124 -13.98 11.86 8.47
CA PHE A 124 -13.99 11.40 7.08
C PHE A 124 -14.73 10.07 6.85
N HIS A 125 -15.18 9.40 7.90
CA HIS A 125 -15.89 8.12 7.82
C HIS A 125 -17.20 8.21 7.02
N SER A 126 -17.89 9.35 7.04
CA SER A 126 -19.11 9.57 6.24
C SER A 126 -18.87 9.84 4.76
N SER A 127 -17.62 10.16 4.38
CA SER A 127 -17.26 10.66 3.05
C SER A 127 -16.34 9.72 2.27
N THR A 128 -15.84 8.67 2.89
CA THR A 128 -14.95 7.68 2.27
C THR A 128 -15.72 6.38 2.08
N SER A 129 -16.19 6.12 0.86
CA SER A 129 -16.36 4.73 0.44
C SER A 129 -14.96 4.11 0.43
N ALA A 130 -14.80 2.86 0.90
CA ALA A 130 -13.51 2.15 0.96
C ALA A 130 -12.74 2.13 -0.38
N THR A 131 -13.39 2.51 -1.48
CA THR A 131 -12.95 2.49 -2.86
C THR A 131 -12.29 3.78 -3.39
N ASN A 132 -12.32 4.91 -2.66
CA ASN A 132 -11.80 6.21 -3.16
C ASN A 132 -10.56 6.74 -2.40
N ILE A 133 -9.71 5.84 -1.88
CA ILE A 133 -8.54 6.21 -1.06
C ILE A 133 -7.39 6.81 -1.90
N ASP A 134 -7.37 6.54 -3.22
CA ASP A 134 -6.26 6.95 -4.10
C ASP A 134 -6.10 8.47 -4.25
N GLN A 135 -7.11 9.26 -3.90
CA GLN A 135 -7.05 10.72 -3.95
C GLN A 135 -6.63 11.37 -2.63
N ILE A 136 -6.44 10.59 -1.56
CA ILE A 136 -6.02 11.14 -0.28
C ILE A 136 -4.51 11.36 -0.33
N HIS A 137 -4.11 12.61 -0.52
CA HIS A 137 -2.71 13.01 -0.38
C HIS A 137 -2.18 12.52 0.97
N GLN A 138 -1.13 11.69 0.95
CA GLN A 138 -0.53 11.08 2.14
C GLN A 138 -0.13 12.10 3.23
N ASN A 139 -0.06 13.38 2.88
CA ASN A 139 0.20 14.50 3.79
C ASN A 139 -0.84 14.66 4.92
N TYR A 140 -2.05 14.13 4.76
CA TYR A 140 -3.12 14.19 5.76
C TYR A 140 -3.22 12.93 6.64
N ALA A 141 -2.49 11.87 6.29
CA ALA A 141 -2.53 10.62 7.04
C ALA A 141 -1.65 10.72 8.30
N LYS A 142 -2.21 10.36 9.46
CA LYS A 142 -1.49 10.32 10.74
C LYS A 142 -0.86 8.95 11.01
N GLU A 143 -0.24 8.79 12.17
CA GLU A 143 0.27 7.49 12.64
C GLU A 143 -0.89 6.54 13.00
N THR A 144 -0.70 5.25 12.71
CA THR A 144 -1.59 4.20 13.24
C THR A 144 -1.13 3.86 14.65
N ILE A 145 -2.07 3.77 15.59
CA ILE A 145 -1.80 3.47 17.00
C ILE A 145 -1.80 1.95 17.15
N MET A 146 -0.64 1.33 16.90
CA MET A 146 -0.48 -0.12 16.94
C MET A 146 0.97 -0.48 17.27
N THR A 147 1.17 -1.41 18.21
CA THR A 147 2.50 -1.99 18.46
C THR A 147 2.75 -3.18 17.55
N LEU A 148 4.00 -3.63 17.42
CA LEU A 148 4.32 -4.81 16.61
C LEU A 148 3.59 -6.07 17.09
N ASP A 149 3.32 -6.19 18.39
CA ASP A 149 2.63 -7.33 18.99
C ASP A 149 1.14 -7.34 18.66
N ASP A 150 0.52 -6.16 18.54
CA ASP A 150 -0.88 -5.99 18.19
C ASP A 150 -1.18 -6.40 16.72
N ILE A 151 -0.16 -6.41 15.86
CA ILE A 151 -0.32 -6.78 14.45
C ILE A 151 -0.63 -8.29 14.36
N PRO A 152 -1.73 -8.71 13.71
CA PRO A 152 -2.06 -10.11 13.56
C PRO A 152 -0.96 -10.84 12.78
N LYS A 153 -0.45 -11.92 13.36
CA LYS A 153 0.61 -12.74 12.72
C LYS A 153 0.06 -13.59 11.58
N THR A 154 -1.25 -13.79 11.54
CA THR A 154 -1.96 -14.49 10.48
C THR A 154 -3.22 -13.75 10.08
N LEU A 155 -3.51 -13.73 8.77
CA LEU A 155 -4.80 -13.28 8.23
C LEU A 155 -5.47 -14.46 7.52
N ASN A 156 -6.78 -14.61 7.71
CA ASN A 156 -7.56 -15.60 6.98
C ASN A 156 -8.37 -14.89 5.89
N LEU A 157 -7.98 -15.06 4.63
CA LEU A 157 -8.58 -14.37 3.49
C LEU A 157 -9.14 -15.42 2.52
N LYS A 158 -10.47 -15.49 2.40
CA LYS A 158 -11.17 -16.45 1.50
C LYS A 158 -10.66 -17.90 1.65
N ASN A 159 -10.56 -18.38 2.88
CA ASN A 159 -10.06 -19.72 3.25
C ASN A 159 -8.55 -19.96 2.97
N GLN A 160 -7.77 -18.91 2.77
CA GLN A 160 -6.32 -18.98 2.68
C GLN A 160 -5.69 -18.25 3.88
N ILE A 161 -4.69 -18.87 4.49
CA ILE A 161 -3.97 -18.31 5.63
C ILE A 161 -2.72 -17.61 5.10
N TYR A 162 -2.62 -16.32 5.36
CA TYR A 162 -1.45 -15.49 5.10
C TYR A 162 -0.67 -15.28 6.39
N TYR A 163 0.65 -15.37 6.33
CA TYR A 163 1.54 -15.17 7.47
C TYR A 163 2.25 -13.83 7.35
N LEU A 164 2.25 -13.06 8.45
CA LEU A 164 3.02 -11.82 8.54
C LEU A 164 4.51 -12.14 8.43
N ARG A 165 5.19 -11.49 7.48
CA ARG A 165 6.65 -11.65 7.29
C ARG A 165 7.45 -10.43 7.71
N GLY A 166 6.83 -9.26 7.69
CA GLY A 166 7.47 -8.05 8.13
C GLY A 166 6.55 -6.84 8.05
N VAL A 167 7.05 -5.74 8.58
CA VAL A 167 6.38 -4.45 8.69
C VAL A 167 7.39 -3.39 8.31
N VAL A 168 6.97 -2.42 7.51
CA VAL A 168 7.78 -1.24 7.21
C VAL A 168 7.15 -0.05 7.93
N VAL A 169 7.93 0.63 8.76
CA VAL A 169 7.48 1.75 9.58
C VAL A 169 8.14 3.03 9.09
N PHE A 170 7.34 4.09 8.97
CA PHE A 170 7.82 5.45 8.72
C PHE A 170 7.86 6.24 10.02
N GLU A 171 9.04 6.72 10.41
CA GLU A 171 9.24 7.65 11.50
C GLU A 171 9.38 9.07 10.94
N GLY A 172 8.32 9.86 11.06
CA GLY A 172 8.31 11.26 10.63
C GLY A 172 8.94 12.21 11.65
N GLY A 173 9.49 13.34 11.18
CA GLY A 173 9.90 14.42 12.07
C GLY A 173 8.70 15.09 12.76
N HIS A 174 8.77 15.33 14.07
CA HIS A 174 7.69 15.87 14.92
C HIS A 174 7.25 17.33 14.63
N ARG A 175 7.70 17.96 13.54
CA ARG A 175 7.33 19.35 13.27
C ARG A 175 6.00 19.41 12.50
N THR A 176 4.95 19.84 13.20
CA THR A 176 3.73 20.50 12.69
C THR A 176 2.50 19.68 12.25
N GLY A 177 2.45 18.37 12.50
CA GLY A 177 1.19 17.60 12.34
C GLY A 177 0.78 17.29 10.89
N LEU A 178 1.69 17.48 9.94
CA LEU A 178 1.63 16.97 8.57
C LEU A 178 2.82 16.02 8.37
N ARG A 179 2.69 14.98 7.53
CA ARG A 179 3.87 14.21 7.08
C ARG A 179 4.82 15.17 6.37
N VAL A 180 5.92 15.53 7.02
CA VAL A 180 7.05 16.19 6.36
C VAL A 180 7.68 15.18 5.39
N SER A 181 8.11 15.63 4.21
CA SER A 181 8.83 14.81 3.22
C SER A 181 10.17 14.27 3.73
N SER A 182 10.56 14.64 4.94
CA SER A 182 11.75 14.16 5.63
C SER A 182 11.35 13.25 6.79
N GLY A 183 11.66 11.97 6.67
CA GLY A 183 11.51 10.99 7.74
C GLY A 183 12.45 9.82 7.50
N HIS A 184 12.27 8.77 8.29
CA HIS A 184 13.12 7.60 8.26
C HIS A 184 12.30 6.33 8.19
N TYR A 185 12.66 5.40 7.31
CA TYR A 185 11.99 4.11 7.23
C TYR A 185 12.80 3.04 7.96
N LYS A 186 12.11 2.21 8.73
CA LYS A 186 12.67 1.02 9.38
C LYS A 186 11.91 -0.22 8.92
N GLY A 187 12.63 -1.32 8.73
CA GLY A 187 12.06 -2.62 8.44
C GLY A 187 12.06 -3.50 9.68
N PHE A 188 10.96 -4.15 9.97
CA PHE A 188 10.85 -5.17 11.00
C PHE A 188 10.52 -6.50 10.33
N ALA A 189 11.32 -7.53 10.53
CA ALA A 189 11.05 -8.87 10.02
C ALA A 189 10.53 -9.77 11.14
N PHE A 190 9.42 -10.47 10.88
CA PHE A 190 8.89 -11.47 11.80
C PHE A 190 9.43 -12.84 11.40
N ARG A 191 10.22 -13.45 12.28
CA ARG A 191 10.92 -14.71 12.03
C ARG A 191 10.07 -15.91 12.42
N SER A 192 10.39 -17.06 11.85
CA SER A 192 9.67 -18.33 12.12
C SER A 192 9.84 -18.85 13.54
N ASN A 193 10.73 -18.25 14.34
CA ASN A 193 10.87 -18.51 15.76
C ASN A 193 10.04 -17.54 16.61
N ASP A 194 9.10 -16.80 16.01
CA ASP A 194 8.24 -15.81 16.66
C ASP A 194 8.95 -14.60 17.27
N HIS A 195 10.13 -14.24 16.73
CA HIS A 195 10.87 -13.05 17.13
C HIS A 195 10.87 -11.98 16.05
N TRP A 196 10.94 -10.73 16.49
CA TRP A 196 11.11 -9.57 15.63
C TRP A 196 12.58 -9.17 15.48
N GLU A 197 12.95 -8.86 14.26
CA GLU A 197 14.27 -8.35 13.90
C GLU A 197 14.15 -6.97 13.27
N LEU A 198 14.86 -5.98 13.83
CA LEU A 198 14.93 -4.61 13.31
C LEU A 198 16.07 -4.46 12.30
N TYR A 199 15.72 -3.91 11.14
CA TYR A 199 16.59 -3.48 10.05
C TYR A 199 16.48 -1.96 9.88
N ASP A 200 17.61 -1.29 10.06
CA ASP A 200 17.68 0.18 10.10
C ASP A 200 18.98 0.62 9.39
N ASP A 201 18.82 1.01 8.12
CA ASP A 201 19.87 1.33 7.16
C ASP A 201 20.99 0.26 7.11
N LEU A 202 22.23 0.69 7.30
CA LEU A 202 23.45 -0.11 7.22
C LEU A 202 23.91 -0.60 8.61
N LYS A 203 23.04 -0.60 9.62
CA LYS A 203 23.40 -1.13 10.93
C LYS A 203 23.70 -2.62 10.79
N GLU A 204 24.99 -2.96 10.93
CA GLU A 204 25.52 -4.31 10.71
C GLU A 204 24.92 -5.36 11.65
N ASN A 205 24.47 -4.95 12.83
CA ASN A 205 23.85 -5.83 13.80
C ASN A 205 22.33 -5.70 13.76
N VAL A 206 21.67 -6.78 13.36
CA VAL A 206 20.23 -6.96 13.53
C VAL A 206 19.92 -6.92 15.02
N LYS A 207 19.03 -6.02 15.42
CA LYS A 207 18.60 -5.90 16.82
C LYS A 207 17.29 -6.67 17.02
N PRO A 208 17.10 -7.36 18.15
CA PRO A 208 15.76 -7.74 18.55
C PRO A 208 14.91 -6.47 18.68
N ALA A 209 13.72 -6.48 18.09
CA ALA A 209 12.79 -5.36 18.16
C ALA A 209 11.95 -5.41 19.44
#